data_AF-A0A6A5G8F1-F1
#
_entry.id   AF-A0A6A5G8F1-F1
#
_cell.length_a   1.000
_cell.length_b   1.000
_cell.length_c   1.000
_cell.angle_alpha   90.00
_cell.angle_beta   90.00
_cell.angle_gamma   90.00
#
_symmetry.space_group_name_H-M   'P 1'
#
loop_
_entity.id
_entity.type
_entity.pdbx_description
1 polymer ?
#
loop_
_entity_poly.entity_id
_entity_poly.type
_entity_poly.pdbx_seq_one_letter_code
_entity_poly.pdbx_strand_id
1 'polypeptide(L)'
;MSSMKWVYFNMHFWMCCQSLMVSSLMTPVSWLPTASSSMMGLFSKLGIPPAAQAYAAGTVGTLSISAMISLFENRHNVIQQNRFRISNRYIRFSVVGINYMFALIYPMPFLFGIPDQDAAKFKILEIVPCPHEEFFELPVFTISINPEYRVYATIISLVCTGVLMLQLNVYAATCIYYLVFSKSKNSSRVTSNRQKKFFYGILIQISVPYGFLIPAVIYSCYSIFNNYYNQSEYFEKVSRS
;
A
#
# COMPACT_ATOMS: atom_id res chain seq x y z
N MET A 1 -27.79 3.67 8.23
CA MET A 1 -26.67 4.57 8.63
C MET A 1 -25.73 3.94 9.67
N SER A 2 -26.15 2.95 10.47
CA SER A 2 -25.28 2.25 11.44
C SER A 2 -24.11 1.50 10.79
N SER A 3 -24.37 0.75 9.71
CA SER A 3 -23.32 0.02 8.96
C SER A 3 -22.22 0.94 8.39
N MET A 4 -22.57 2.18 7.99
CA MET A 4 -21.61 3.11 7.38
C MET A 4 -20.55 3.61 8.36
N LYS A 5 -20.91 3.78 9.64
CA LYS A 5 -19.95 4.17 10.70
C LYS A 5 -18.87 3.12 10.87
N TRP A 6 -19.27 1.84 10.89
CA TRP A 6 -18.35 0.72 11.03
C TRP A 6 -17.40 0.56 9.84
N VAL A 7 -17.91 0.68 8.62
CA VAL A 7 -17.07 0.57 7.42
C VAL A 7 -16.06 1.73 7.34
N TYR A 8 -16.47 2.94 7.71
CA TYR A 8 -15.56 4.09 7.78
C TYR A 8 -14.51 3.92 8.89
N PHE A 9 -14.92 3.51 10.09
CA PHE A 9 -14.00 3.22 11.19
C PHE A 9 -12.96 2.17 10.80
N ASN A 10 -13.41 1.07 10.18
CA ASN A 10 -12.55 -0.01 9.73
C ASN A 10 -11.51 0.48 8.70
N MET A 11 -11.92 1.29 7.72
CA MET A 11 -10.99 1.92 6.77
C MET A 11 -9.98 2.83 7.47
N HIS A 12 -10.43 3.70 8.38
CA HIS A 12 -9.56 4.61 9.11
C HIS A 12 -8.58 3.85 10.01
N PHE A 13 -9.04 2.81 10.70
CA PHE A 13 -8.23 1.94 11.54
C PHE A 13 -7.06 1.34 10.77
N TRP A 14 -7.34 0.68 9.64
CA TRP A 14 -6.27 0.04 8.84
C TRP A 14 -5.31 1.06 8.24
N MET A 15 -5.82 2.21 7.77
CA MET A 15 -4.95 3.30 7.30
C MET A 15 -4.05 3.84 8.41
N CYS A 16 -4.57 4.05 9.62
CA CYS A 16 -3.78 4.46 10.78
C CYS A 16 -2.73 3.41 11.13
N CYS A 17 -3.11 2.13 11.16
CA CYS A 17 -2.17 1.03 11.36
C CYS A 17 -1.06 1.03 10.31
N GLN A 18 -1.39 1.25 9.04
CA GLN A 18 -0.41 1.34 7.96
C GLN A 18 0.54 2.52 8.16
N SER A 19 0.02 3.71 8.47
CA SER A 19 0.84 4.88 8.73
C SER A 19 1.78 4.68 9.92
N LEU A 20 1.28 4.13 11.04
CA LEU A 20 2.10 3.79 12.21
C LEU A 20 3.16 2.74 11.89
N MET A 21 2.79 1.72 11.10
CA MET A 21 3.69 0.65 10.68
C MET A 21 4.89 1.20 9.92
N VAL A 22 4.65 2.04 8.90
CA VAL A 22 5.71 2.57 8.05
C VAL A 22 6.54 3.65 8.76
N SER A 23 5.91 4.53 9.53
CA SER A 23 6.60 5.68 10.14
C SER A 23 7.40 5.33 11.40
N SER A 24 6.83 4.51 12.29
CA SER A 24 7.33 4.36 13.67
C SER A 24 7.73 2.92 14.01
N LEU A 25 6.96 1.94 13.58
CA LEU A 25 7.18 0.54 13.99
C LEU A 25 8.27 -0.14 13.18
N MET A 26 8.21 -0.04 11.84
CA MET A 26 9.17 -0.65 10.93
C MET A 26 10.25 0.34 10.49
N THR A 27 9.86 1.58 10.15
CA THR A 27 10.73 2.66 9.64
C THR A 27 11.78 2.12 8.66
N PRO A 28 11.35 1.69 7.45
CA PRO A 28 12.25 1.08 6.48
C PRO A 28 13.17 2.13 5.84
N VAL A 29 14.46 1.79 5.75
CA VAL A 29 15.47 2.49 4.96
C VAL A 29 15.75 1.62 3.74
N SER A 30 15.36 2.09 2.56
CA SER A 30 15.54 1.34 1.31
C SER A 30 16.96 1.51 0.78
N TRP A 31 17.60 0.39 0.43
CA TRP A 31 18.87 0.36 -0.29
C TRP A 31 18.59 0.15 -1.77
N LEU A 32 18.66 1.25 -2.51
CA LEU A 32 18.51 1.23 -3.95
C LEU A 32 19.89 0.99 -4.61
N PRO A 33 19.95 0.39 -5.81
CA PRO A 33 18.85 -0.16 -6.60
C PRO A 33 18.51 -1.63 -6.23
N THR A 34 19.04 -2.20 -5.16
CA THR A 34 18.99 -3.65 -4.90
C THR A 34 17.68 -4.19 -4.33
N ALA A 35 16.62 -3.37 -4.30
CA ALA A 35 15.30 -3.69 -3.74
C ALA A 35 15.37 -4.33 -2.34
N SER A 36 16.36 -3.91 -1.56
CA SER A 36 16.58 -4.35 -0.18
C SER A 36 16.30 -3.19 0.78
N SER A 37 16.08 -3.50 2.06
CA SER A 37 15.77 -2.46 3.05
C SER A 37 16.23 -2.88 4.44
N SER A 38 16.69 -1.93 5.24
CA SER A 38 16.92 -2.12 6.68
C SER A 38 15.74 -1.55 7.47
N MET A 39 15.33 -2.21 8.54
CA MET A 39 14.21 -1.76 9.37
C MET A 39 14.74 -1.16 10.68
N MET A 40 14.44 0.11 10.91
CA MET A 40 15.02 0.91 12.01
C MET A 40 14.01 1.32 13.08
N GLY A 41 12.76 0.91 12.93
CA GLY A 41 11.68 1.30 13.83
C GLY A 41 11.69 0.56 15.17
N LEU A 42 10.64 0.80 15.95
CA LEU A 42 10.47 0.21 17.28
C LEU A 42 10.53 -1.33 17.28
N PHE A 43 10.02 -1.99 16.25
CA PHE A 43 10.03 -3.45 16.15
C PHE A 43 11.44 -4.01 16.02
N SER A 44 12.33 -3.30 15.31
CA SER A 44 13.74 -3.66 15.24
C SER A 44 14.41 -3.55 16.62
N LYS A 45 14.10 -2.48 17.37
CA LYS A 45 14.59 -2.29 18.75
C LYS A 45 14.11 -3.36 19.74
N LEU A 46 12.94 -3.94 19.49
CA LEU A 46 12.37 -5.05 20.26
C LEU A 46 12.87 -6.44 19.79
N GLY A 47 13.76 -6.49 18.81
CA GLY A 47 14.33 -7.74 18.28
C GLY A 47 13.37 -8.53 17.37
N ILE A 48 12.32 -7.90 16.84
CA ILE A 48 11.40 -8.57 15.91
C ILE A 48 12.11 -8.79 14.55
N PRO A 49 12.12 -10.02 14.01
CA PRO A 49 12.82 -10.30 12.76
C PRO A 49 12.31 -9.45 11.58
N PRO A 50 13.19 -8.96 10.69
CA PRO A 50 12.79 -8.17 9.52
C PRO A 50 11.74 -8.85 8.64
N ALA A 51 11.85 -10.17 8.45
CA ALA A 51 10.88 -10.97 7.71
C ALA A 51 9.44 -10.82 8.26
N ALA A 52 9.29 -10.88 9.58
CA ALA A 52 8.00 -10.75 10.25
C ALA A 52 7.45 -9.32 10.13
N GLN A 53 8.31 -8.31 10.24
CA GLN A 53 7.94 -6.91 10.05
C GLN A 53 7.48 -6.63 8.61
N ALA A 54 8.21 -7.12 7.60
CA ALA A 54 7.84 -7.00 6.18
C ALA A 54 6.49 -7.66 5.90
N TYR A 55 6.27 -8.87 6.40
CA TYR A 55 5.01 -9.59 6.26
C TYR A 55 3.84 -8.84 6.92
N ALA A 56 4.03 -8.35 8.14
CA ALA A 56 3.03 -7.56 8.84
C ALA A 56 2.71 -6.27 8.07
N ALA A 57 3.71 -5.58 7.52
CA ALA A 57 3.52 -4.37 6.73
C ALA A 57 2.74 -4.64 5.43
N GLY A 58 3.08 -5.71 4.70
CA GLY A 58 2.36 -6.13 3.50
C GLY A 58 0.90 -6.51 3.79
N THR A 59 0.66 -7.21 4.90
CA THR A 59 -0.68 -7.60 5.34
C THR A 59 -1.51 -6.37 5.71
N VAL A 60 -0.97 -5.46 6.52
CA VAL A 60 -1.65 -4.21 6.89
C VAL A 60 -1.95 -3.36 5.65
N GLY A 61 -1.02 -3.26 4.71
CA GLY A 61 -1.21 -2.53 3.46
C GLY A 61 -2.36 -3.06 2.61
N THR A 62 -2.43 -4.38 2.40
CA THR A 62 -3.52 -5.00 1.63
C THR A 62 -4.86 -4.99 2.35
N LEU A 63 -4.87 -5.08 3.68
CA LEU A 63 -6.08 -4.89 4.49
C LEU A 63 -6.61 -3.45 4.41
N SER A 64 -5.73 -2.44 4.38
CA SER A 64 -6.12 -1.05 4.15
C SER A 64 -6.81 -0.86 2.81
N ILE A 65 -6.25 -1.43 1.73
CA ILE A 65 -6.87 -1.35 0.40
C ILE A 65 -8.24 -2.05 0.41
N SER A 66 -8.33 -3.23 1.02
CA SER A 66 -9.60 -3.97 1.15
C SER A 66 -10.66 -3.20 1.95
N ALA A 67 -10.24 -2.51 3.02
CA ALA A 67 -11.10 -1.66 3.83
C ALA A 67 -11.60 -0.44 3.03
N MET A 68 -10.73 0.16 2.22
CA MET A 68 -11.11 1.22 1.28
C MET A 68 -12.13 0.72 0.26
N ILE A 69 -11.90 -0.45 -0.36
CA ILE A 69 -12.87 -1.05 -1.30
C ILE A 69 -14.22 -1.26 -0.61
N SER A 70 -14.25 -1.81 0.60
CA SER A 70 -15.49 -2.00 1.38
C SER A 70 -16.23 -0.67 1.61
N LEU A 71 -15.51 0.42 1.89
CA LEU A 71 -16.09 1.76 2.04
C LEU A 71 -16.71 2.27 0.74
N PHE A 72 -15.97 2.20 -0.37
CA PHE A 72 -16.48 2.68 -1.65
C PHE A 72 -17.61 1.80 -2.19
N GLU A 73 -17.56 0.49 -1.98
CA GLU A 73 -18.66 -0.44 -2.27
C GLU A 73 -19.92 -0.06 -1.48
N ASN A 74 -19.78 0.24 -0.18
CA ASN A 74 -20.90 0.66 0.65
C ASN A 74 -21.53 1.96 0.13
N ARG A 75 -20.70 2.93 -0.24
CA ARG A 75 -21.12 4.22 -0.79
C ARG A 75 -21.80 4.06 -2.16
N HIS A 76 -21.19 3.28 -3.03
CA HIS A 76 -21.72 2.91 -4.34
C HIS A 76 -23.16 2.37 -4.22
N ASN A 77 -23.43 1.56 -3.20
CA ASN A 77 -24.76 0.99 -2.97
C ASN A 77 -25.77 1.90 -2.25
N VAL A 78 -25.31 2.92 -1.51
CA VAL A 78 -26.20 3.89 -0.84
C VAL A 78 -26.78 4.89 -1.84
N ILE A 79 -26.09 5.15 -2.95
CA ILE A 79 -26.57 6.04 -4.00
C ILE A 79 -27.73 5.36 -4.75
N GLN A 80 -28.97 5.80 -4.47
CA GLN A 80 -30.17 5.16 -5.02
C GLN A 80 -30.27 5.23 -6.56
N GLN A 81 -29.66 6.22 -7.18
CA GLN A 81 -29.70 6.44 -8.63
C GLN A 81 -28.66 5.62 -9.40
N ASN A 82 -27.78 4.94 -8.68
CA ASN A 82 -26.74 4.14 -9.28
C ASN A 82 -27.32 2.89 -9.95
N ARG A 83 -27.19 2.80 -11.29
CA ARG A 83 -27.66 1.64 -12.06
C ARG A 83 -26.80 0.39 -11.80
N PHE A 84 -25.53 0.58 -11.44
CA PHE A 84 -24.59 -0.50 -11.15
C PHE A 84 -24.66 -0.97 -9.69
N ARG A 85 -25.70 -0.57 -8.96
CA ARG A 85 -25.91 -0.96 -7.56
C ARG A 85 -26.09 -2.47 -7.44
N ILE A 86 -25.35 -3.09 -6.53
CA ILE A 86 -25.46 -4.50 -6.19
C ILE A 86 -26.55 -4.62 -5.11
N SER A 87 -27.73 -5.10 -5.48
CA SER A 87 -28.87 -5.22 -4.54
C SER A 87 -28.73 -6.41 -3.58
N ASN A 88 -28.08 -7.49 -4.02
CA ASN A 88 -27.98 -8.73 -3.26
C ASN A 88 -26.93 -8.64 -2.14
N ARG A 89 -27.39 -8.69 -0.89
CA ARG A 89 -26.54 -8.64 0.31
C ARG A 89 -25.47 -9.73 0.38
N TYR A 90 -25.76 -10.93 -0.14
CA TYR A 90 -24.83 -12.05 -0.09
C TYR A 90 -23.67 -11.84 -1.05
N ILE A 91 -23.95 -11.39 -2.28
CA ILE A 91 -22.90 -11.05 -3.25
C ILE A 91 -21.96 -9.98 -2.69
N ARG A 92 -22.51 -8.95 -2.07
CA ARG A 92 -21.71 -7.88 -1.44
C ARG A 92 -20.82 -8.42 -0.32
N PHE A 93 -21.40 -9.22 0.57
CA PHE A 93 -20.67 -9.84 1.66
C PHE A 93 -19.55 -10.74 1.12
N SER A 94 -19.82 -11.53 0.08
CA SER A 94 -18.83 -12.39 -0.57
C SER A 94 -17.71 -11.58 -1.22
N VAL A 95 -18.01 -10.51 -1.97
CA VAL A 95 -16.98 -9.65 -2.59
C VAL A 95 -16.07 -9.03 -1.53
N VAL A 96 -16.64 -8.47 -0.46
CA VAL A 96 -15.86 -7.92 0.65
C VAL A 96 -15.05 -9.03 1.33
N GLY A 97 -15.66 -10.17 1.63
CA GLY A 97 -14.99 -11.31 2.26
C GLY A 97 -13.83 -11.85 1.43
N ILE A 98 -13.99 -11.98 0.12
CA ILE A 98 -12.93 -12.41 -0.81
C ILE A 98 -11.76 -11.43 -0.77
N ASN A 99 -12.01 -10.12 -0.79
CA ASN A 99 -10.94 -9.12 -0.72
C ASN A 99 -10.15 -9.22 0.60
N TYR A 100 -10.83 -9.44 1.72
CA TYR A 100 -10.17 -9.64 3.01
C TYR A 100 -9.38 -10.95 3.10
N MET A 101 -9.96 -12.05 2.62
CA MET A 101 -9.25 -13.33 2.54
C MET A 101 -8.00 -13.22 1.65
N PHE A 102 -8.15 -12.55 0.51
CA PHE A 102 -7.05 -12.27 -0.39
C PHE A 102 -5.96 -11.43 0.28
N ALA A 103 -6.31 -10.38 1.03
CA ALA A 103 -5.35 -9.56 1.76
C ALA A 103 -4.52 -10.34 2.80
N LEU A 104 -5.10 -11.40 3.39
CA LEU A 104 -4.38 -12.26 4.34
C LEU A 104 -3.50 -13.30 3.63
N ILE A 105 -3.94 -13.82 2.48
CA ILE A 105 -3.24 -14.89 1.77
C ILE A 105 -2.11 -14.35 0.88
N TYR A 106 -2.34 -13.22 0.21
CA TYR A 106 -1.41 -12.66 -0.76
C TYR A 106 0.02 -12.41 -0.23
N PRO A 107 0.23 -11.95 1.03
CA PRO A 107 1.58 -11.77 1.57
C PRO A 107 2.31 -13.08 1.93
N MET A 108 1.59 -14.20 2.13
CA MET A 108 2.18 -15.48 2.60
C MET A 108 3.26 -16.06 1.67
N PRO A 109 3.07 -16.13 0.33
CA PRO A 109 4.08 -16.66 -0.58
C PRO A 109 5.47 -16.01 -0.46
N PHE A 110 5.53 -14.73 -0.06
CA PHE A 110 6.78 -14.00 0.11
C PHE A 110 7.60 -14.48 1.31
N LEU A 111 7.01 -15.22 2.26
CA LEU A 111 7.73 -15.82 3.37
C LEU A 111 8.56 -17.04 2.96
N PHE A 112 8.14 -17.77 1.93
CA PHE A 112 8.80 -19.00 1.49
C PHE A 112 10.01 -18.75 0.58
N GLY A 113 10.16 -17.54 0.04
CA GLY A 113 11.25 -17.15 -0.85
C GLY A 113 12.42 -16.46 -0.17
N ILE A 114 12.38 -16.28 1.16
CA ILE A 114 13.36 -15.49 1.90
C ILE A 114 14.73 -16.19 1.89
N PRO A 115 15.77 -15.57 1.32
CA PRO A 115 17.11 -16.15 1.31
C PRO A 115 17.79 -16.00 2.68
N ASP A 116 18.90 -16.71 2.85
CA ASP A 116 19.87 -16.38 3.88
C ASP A 116 20.34 -14.92 3.70
N GLN A 117 20.18 -14.09 4.73
CA GLN A 117 20.34 -12.64 4.61
C GLN A 117 21.82 -12.24 4.54
N ASP A 118 22.72 -13.01 5.16
CA ASP A 118 24.16 -12.77 5.11
C ASP A 118 24.71 -13.08 3.71
N ALA A 119 24.35 -14.24 3.15
CA ALA A 119 24.65 -14.58 1.76
C ALA A 119 24.04 -13.56 0.79
N ALA A 120 22.84 -13.07 1.09
CA ALA A 120 22.19 -12.07 0.27
C ALA A 120 22.92 -10.71 0.29
N LYS A 121 23.46 -10.31 1.45
CA LYS A 121 24.26 -9.09 1.60
C LYS A 121 25.51 -9.13 0.72
N PHE A 122 26.21 -10.27 0.65
CA PHE A 122 27.33 -10.45 -0.28
C PHE A 122 26.92 -10.33 -1.75
N LYS A 123 25.77 -10.92 -2.13
CA LYS A 123 25.24 -10.77 -3.49
C LYS A 123 24.84 -9.35 -3.84
N ILE A 124 24.41 -8.56 -2.87
CA ILE A 124 24.12 -7.13 -3.06
C ILE A 124 25.42 -6.35 -3.29
N LEU A 125 26.51 -6.71 -2.61
CA LEU A 125 27.84 -6.09 -2.82
C LEU A 125 28.42 -6.36 -4.22
N GLU A 126 28.04 -7.48 -4.87
CA GLU A 126 28.39 -7.71 -6.28
C GLU A 126 27.72 -6.69 -7.23
N ILE A 127 26.56 -6.14 -6.84
CA ILE A 127 25.80 -5.15 -7.62
C ILE A 127 26.23 -3.73 -7.26
N VAL A 128 26.44 -3.46 -5.97
CA VAL A 128 26.87 -2.16 -5.42
C VAL A 128 28.17 -2.37 -4.66
N PRO A 129 29.34 -2.24 -5.32
CA PRO A 129 30.63 -2.61 -4.72
C PRO A 129 31.08 -1.73 -3.56
N CYS A 130 30.61 -0.48 -3.49
CA CYS A 130 30.94 0.47 -2.42
C CYS A 130 29.68 1.11 -1.84
N PRO A 131 28.89 0.40 -1.01
CA PRO A 131 27.76 1.01 -0.32
C PRO A 131 28.23 1.88 0.86
N HIS A 132 27.32 2.69 1.41
CA HIS A 132 27.57 3.50 2.60
C HIS A 132 27.84 2.60 3.83
N GLU A 133 28.58 3.12 4.82
CA GLU A 133 28.98 2.37 6.04
C GLU A 133 27.79 1.74 6.78
N GLU A 134 26.68 2.48 6.88
CA GLU A 134 25.42 2.01 7.46
C GLU A 134 24.89 0.70 6.84
N PHE A 135 25.19 0.42 5.56
CA PHE A 135 24.82 -0.85 4.94
C PHE A 135 25.46 -2.04 5.66
N PHE A 136 26.69 -1.88 6.16
CA PHE A 136 27.41 -2.93 6.87
C PHE A 136 26.91 -3.11 8.30
N GLU A 137 26.52 -2.02 8.96
CA GLU A 137 26.06 -2.02 10.36
C GLU A 137 24.60 -2.48 10.51
N LEU A 138 23.75 -2.14 9.54
CA LEU A 138 22.32 -2.39 9.65
C LEU A 138 21.93 -3.79 9.14
N PRO A 139 20.87 -4.40 9.72
CA PRO A 139 20.32 -5.65 9.23
C PRO A 139 19.59 -5.41 7.90
N VAL A 140 20.27 -5.71 6.80
CA VAL A 140 19.73 -5.60 5.45
C VAL A 140 18.79 -6.76 5.19
N PHE A 141 17.54 -6.45 4.87
CA PHE A 141 16.54 -7.42 4.49
C PHE A 141 16.26 -7.38 2.99
N THR A 142 16.31 -8.54 2.32
CA THR A 142 15.82 -8.71 0.96
C THR A 142 14.90 -9.92 0.85
N ILE A 143 13.84 -9.75 0.06
CA ILE A 143 12.84 -10.79 -0.18
C ILE A 143 13.41 -11.89 -1.07
N SER A 144 14.32 -11.57 -1.99
CA SER A 144 14.98 -12.57 -2.84
C SER A 144 16.22 -12.03 -3.56
N ILE A 145 17.23 -12.87 -3.67
CA ILE A 145 18.41 -12.65 -4.50
C ILE A 145 18.30 -13.26 -5.90
N ASN A 146 17.32 -14.14 -6.14
CA ASN A 146 17.14 -14.78 -7.43
C ASN A 146 16.40 -13.81 -8.39
N PRO A 147 17.01 -13.43 -9.52
CA PRO A 147 16.41 -12.48 -10.47
C PRO A 147 15.08 -12.98 -11.04
N GLU A 148 14.93 -14.27 -11.33
CA GLU A 148 13.69 -14.84 -11.88
C GLU A 148 12.55 -14.77 -10.85
N TYR A 149 12.84 -15.16 -9.61
CA TYR A 149 11.86 -15.05 -8.52
C TYR A 149 11.47 -13.59 -8.27
N ARG A 150 12.42 -12.65 -8.29
CA ARG A 150 12.11 -11.22 -8.15
C ARG A 150 11.17 -10.71 -9.23
N VAL A 151 11.40 -11.09 -10.49
CA VAL A 151 10.52 -10.71 -11.61
C VAL A 151 9.12 -11.32 -11.41
N TYR A 152 9.03 -12.61 -11.11
CA TYR A 152 7.77 -13.29 -10.84
C TYR A 152 6.99 -12.66 -9.68
N ALA A 153 7.67 -12.43 -8.56
CA ALA A 153 7.11 -11.81 -7.35
C ALA A 153 6.63 -10.37 -7.62
N THR A 154 7.37 -9.60 -8.42
CA THR A 154 6.98 -8.24 -8.83
C THR A 154 5.75 -8.26 -9.73
N ILE A 155 5.71 -9.15 -10.73
CA ILE A 155 4.56 -9.28 -11.63
C ILE A 155 3.31 -9.67 -10.85
N ILE A 156 3.40 -10.68 -9.98
CA ILE A 156 2.27 -11.07 -9.13
C ILE A 156 1.83 -9.92 -8.25
N SER A 157 2.76 -9.24 -7.59
CA SER A 157 2.45 -8.08 -6.75
C SER A 157 1.72 -6.98 -7.53
N LEU A 158 2.18 -6.67 -8.74
CA LEU A 158 1.58 -5.68 -9.62
C LEU A 158 0.17 -6.08 -10.06
N VAL A 159 -0.02 -7.34 -10.47
CA VAL A 159 -1.34 -7.85 -10.90
C VAL A 159 -2.31 -7.86 -9.73
N CYS A 160 -1.91 -8.43 -8.60
CA CYS A 160 -2.72 -8.54 -7.38
C CYS A 160 -3.16 -7.16 -6.86
N THR A 161 -2.20 -6.24 -6.71
CA THR A 161 -2.49 -4.87 -6.27
C THR A 161 -3.29 -4.11 -7.32
N GLY A 162 -2.99 -4.32 -8.61
CA GLY A 162 -3.70 -3.71 -9.73
C GLY A 162 -5.18 -4.10 -9.78
N VAL A 163 -5.53 -5.35 -9.51
CA VAL A 163 -6.93 -5.80 -9.43
C VAL A 163 -7.68 -5.10 -8.29
N LEU A 164 -7.09 -5.02 -7.10
CA LEU A 164 -7.70 -4.32 -5.96
C LEU A 164 -7.87 -2.81 -6.25
N MET A 165 -6.85 -2.19 -6.83
CA MET A 165 -6.90 -0.78 -7.23
C MET A 165 -7.93 -0.53 -8.32
N LEU A 166 -8.08 -1.44 -9.29
CA LEU A 166 -9.11 -1.34 -10.32
C LEU A 166 -10.51 -1.38 -9.69
N GLN A 167 -10.78 -2.32 -8.77
CA GLN A 167 -12.06 -2.38 -8.05
C GLN A 167 -12.35 -1.08 -7.31
N LEU A 168 -11.36 -0.57 -6.55
CA LEU A 168 -11.46 0.69 -5.83
C LEU A 168 -11.82 1.85 -6.78
N ASN A 169 -11.09 1.99 -7.88
CA ASN A 169 -11.29 3.04 -8.86
C ASN A 169 -12.66 2.95 -9.54
N VAL A 170 -13.16 1.76 -9.86
CA VAL A 170 -14.50 1.56 -10.43
C VAL A 170 -15.58 2.06 -9.47
N TYR A 171 -15.52 1.68 -8.19
CA TYR A 171 -16.49 2.17 -7.20
C TYR A 171 -16.36 3.68 -6.95
N ALA A 172 -15.14 4.20 -6.88
CA ALA A 172 -14.88 5.62 -6.70
C ALA A 172 -15.38 6.47 -7.88
N ALA A 173 -15.06 6.07 -9.11
CA ALA A 173 -15.51 6.73 -10.34
C ALA A 173 -17.04 6.71 -10.45
N THR A 174 -17.68 5.60 -10.11
CA THR A 174 -19.14 5.51 -10.10
C THR A 174 -19.76 6.45 -9.06
N CYS A 175 -19.18 6.50 -7.86
CA CYS A 175 -19.60 7.46 -6.82
C CYS A 175 -19.44 8.90 -7.30
N ILE A 176 -18.32 9.27 -7.92
CA ILE A 176 -18.08 10.60 -8.48
C ILE A 176 -19.14 10.93 -9.53
N TYR A 177 -19.34 10.03 -10.50
CA TYR A 177 -20.30 10.23 -11.59
C TYR A 177 -21.71 10.54 -11.07
N TYR A 178 -22.25 9.68 -10.21
CA TYR A 178 -23.61 9.85 -9.72
C TYR A 178 -23.77 10.97 -8.69
N LEU A 179 -22.72 11.28 -7.93
CA LEU A 179 -22.81 12.29 -6.89
C LEU A 179 -22.58 13.70 -7.44
N VAL A 180 -21.68 13.85 -8.42
CA VAL A 180 -21.26 15.16 -8.95
C VAL A 180 -21.96 15.49 -10.26
N PHE A 181 -21.98 14.56 -11.21
CA PHE A 181 -22.40 14.83 -12.59
C PHE A 181 -23.86 14.46 -12.88
N SER A 182 -24.40 13.44 -12.19
CA SER A 182 -25.79 13.04 -12.40
C SER A 182 -26.78 14.06 -11.80
N LYS A 183 -27.77 14.49 -12.59
CA LYS A 183 -28.88 15.31 -12.10
C LYS A 183 -29.80 14.45 -11.24
N SER A 184 -29.66 14.59 -9.93
CA SER A 184 -30.44 13.82 -8.96
C SER A 184 -31.91 14.21 -9.00
N LYS A 185 -32.79 13.30 -9.47
CA LYS A 185 -34.25 13.49 -9.51
C LYS A 185 -34.94 13.19 -8.17
N ASN A 186 -34.33 12.37 -7.33
CA ASN A 186 -34.97 11.77 -6.15
C ASN A 186 -34.34 12.14 -4.79
N SER A 187 -33.29 12.98 -4.75
CA SER A 187 -32.66 13.41 -3.48
C SER A 187 -32.78 14.91 -3.29
N SER A 188 -33.11 15.33 -2.07
CA SER A 188 -33.09 16.75 -1.71
C SER A 188 -31.69 17.36 -1.89
N ARG A 189 -31.64 18.66 -2.24
CA ARG A 189 -30.38 19.42 -2.41
C ARG A 189 -29.50 19.35 -1.16
N VAL A 190 -30.10 19.43 0.02
CA VAL A 190 -29.41 19.34 1.32
C VAL A 190 -28.71 17.99 1.49
N THR A 191 -29.40 16.88 1.21
CA THR A 191 -28.85 15.53 1.35
C THR A 191 -27.71 15.29 0.35
N SER A 192 -27.87 15.74 -0.90
CA SER A 192 -26.83 15.62 -1.92
C SER A 192 -25.57 16.39 -1.54
N ASN A 193 -25.72 17.64 -1.06
CA ASN A 193 -24.58 18.44 -0.59
C ASN A 193 -23.85 17.79 0.58
N ARG A 194 -24.58 17.18 1.53
CA ARG A 194 -23.96 16.45 2.65
C ARG A 194 -23.19 15.21 2.16
N GLN A 195 -23.76 14.46 1.23
CA GLN A 195 -23.09 13.30 0.63
C GLN A 195 -21.82 13.69 -0.14
N LYS A 196 -21.83 14.80 -0.89
CA LYS A 196 -20.67 15.38 -1.59
C LYS A 196 -19.55 15.74 -0.62
N LYS A 197 -19.84 16.57 0.39
CA LYS A 197 -18.84 17.00 1.39
C LYS A 197 -18.18 15.80 2.08
N PHE A 198 -19.00 14.83 2.49
CA PHE A 198 -18.49 13.61 3.10
C PHE A 198 -17.59 12.80 2.15
N PHE A 199 -17.99 12.66 0.88
CA PHE A 199 -17.21 11.92 -0.11
C PHE A 199 -15.88 12.61 -0.46
N TYR A 200 -15.88 13.93 -0.63
CA TYR A 200 -14.64 14.70 -0.82
C TYR A 200 -13.72 14.60 0.40
N GLY A 201 -14.28 14.57 1.62
CA GLY A 201 -13.50 14.31 2.84
C GLY A 201 -12.78 12.97 2.80
N ILE A 202 -13.46 11.90 2.37
CA ILE A 202 -12.83 10.57 2.19
C ILE A 202 -11.72 10.63 1.14
N LEU A 203 -11.97 11.27 0.00
CA LEU A 203 -10.95 11.38 -1.07
C LEU A 203 -9.71 12.10 -0.57
N ILE A 204 -9.86 13.23 0.15
CA ILE A 204 -8.72 13.96 0.71
C ILE A 204 -7.96 13.08 1.72
N GLN A 205 -8.68 12.40 2.63
CA GLN A 205 -8.09 11.52 3.64
C GLN A 205 -7.24 10.40 3.01
N ILE A 206 -7.68 9.86 1.87
CA ILE A 206 -6.95 8.84 1.12
C ILE A 206 -5.78 9.48 0.38
N SER A 207 -6.03 10.56 -0.37
CA SER A 207 -5.04 11.16 -1.25
C SER A 207 -3.82 11.71 -0.52
N VAL A 208 -3.98 12.21 0.71
CA VAL A 208 -2.85 12.80 1.45
C VAL A 208 -1.72 11.77 1.70
N PRO A 209 -1.94 10.63 2.36
CA PRO A 209 -0.88 9.62 2.55
C PRO A 209 -0.29 9.09 1.23
N TYR A 210 -1.13 8.80 0.24
CA TYR A 210 -0.65 8.26 -1.03
C TYR A 210 0.08 9.31 -1.88
N GLY A 211 -0.24 10.60 -1.74
CA GLY A 211 0.47 11.69 -2.41
C GLY A 211 1.93 11.79 -2.00
N PHE A 212 2.26 11.44 -0.75
CA PHE A 212 3.66 11.35 -0.29
C PHE A 212 4.32 10.03 -0.70
N LEU A 213 3.57 8.93 -0.75
CA LEU A 213 4.11 7.60 -1.00
C LEU A 213 4.40 7.34 -2.49
N ILE A 214 3.54 7.82 -3.40
CA ILE A 214 3.65 7.55 -4.84
C ILE A 214 4.98 8.05 -5.44
N PRO A 215 5.44 9.29 -5.17
CA PRO A 215 6.73 9.75 -5.69
C PRO A 215 7.90 8.87 -5.25
N ALA A 216 7.92 8.44 -3.98
CA ALA A 216 8.96 7.55 -3.46
C ALA A 216 8.96 6.18 -4.16
N VAL A 217 7.77 5.62 -4.43
CA VAL A 217 7.64 4.36 -5.18
C VAL A 217 8.08 4.51 -6.63
N ILE A 218 7.69 5.60 -7.31
CA ILE A 218 8.11 5.87 -8.70
C ILE A 218 9.64 5.98 -8.77
N TYR A 219 10.25 6.76 -7.87
CA TYR A 219 11.71 6.89 -7.81
C TYR A 219 12.40 5.54 -7.53
N SER A 220 11.87 4.77 -6.58
CA SER A 220 12.41 3.44 -6.26
C SER A 220 12.34 2.50 -7.47
N CYS A 221 11.21 2.44 -8.16
CA CYS A 221 11.07 1.66 -9.39
C CYS A 221 12.05 2.13 -10.47
N TYR A 222 12.12 3.43 -10.72
CA TYR A 222 13.05 3.99 -11.70
C TYR A 222 14.51 3.62 -11.39
N SER A 223 14.91 3.75 -10.13
CA SER A 223 16.26 3.39 -9.66
C SER A 223 16.54 1.89 -9.84
N ILE A 224 15.61 1.01 -9.44
CA ILE A 224 15.75 -0.44 -9.58
C ILE A 224 15.86 -0.86 -11.06
N PHE A 225 14.98 -0.35 -11.93
CA PHE A 225 14.96 -0.76 -13.34
C PHE A 225 16.12 -0.20 -14.17
N ASN A 226 16.62 0.99 -13.83
CA ASN A 226 17.73 1.61 -14.56
C ASN A 226 19.09 1.39 -13.88
N ASN A 227 19.14 0.64 -12.77
CA ASN A 227 20.31 0.54 -11.88
C ASN A 227 20.91 1.92 -11.53
N TYR A 228 20.04 2.93 -11.42
CA TYR A 228 20.44 4.32 -11.24
C TYR A 228 20.49 4.65 -9.75
N TYR A 229 21.64 5.11 -9.26
CA TYR A 229 21.87 5.47 -7.86
C TYR A 229 22.41 6.89 -7.78
N ASN A 230 21.73 7.79 -7.04
CA ASN A 230 22.18 9.18 -6.85
C ASN A 230 22.31 9.58 -5.37
N GLN A 231 22.70 8.64 -4.49
CA GLN A 231 23.02 8.99 -3.10
C GLN A 231 24.40 9.68 -2.97
N SER A 232 25.19 9.75 -4.05
CA SER A 232 26.49 10.43 -4.10
C SER A 232 26.39 11.96 -4.06
N GLU A 233 25.33 12.56 -4.60
CA GLU A 233 25.27 14.01 -4.83
C GLU A 233 24.80 14.83 -3.61
N TYR A 234 24.10 14.21 -2.65
CA TYR A 234 23.69 14.88 -1.41
C TYR A 234 24.87 15.11 -0.45
N PHE A 235 25.93 14.29 -0.54
CA PHE A 235 27.04 14.31 0.42
C PHE A 235 28.34 14.92 -0.13
N GLU A 236 28.51 15.11 -1.45
CA GLU A 236 29.62 15.92 -1.98
C GLU A 236 29.51 17.40 -1.55
N LYS A 237 28.30 17.84 -1.15
CA LYS A 237 28.07 19.15 -0.52
C LYS A 237 28.33 19.18 0.99
N VAL A 238 28.22 18.04 1.69
CA VAL A 238 28.46 17.94 3.14
C VAL A 238 29.93 17.65 3.44
N SER A 239 30.65 16.96 2.55
CA SER A 239 32.11 16.77 2.66
C SER A 239 32.93 17.96 2.15
N ARG A 240 32.29 18.94 1.49
CA ARG A 240 32.88 20.23 1.11
C ARG A 240 32.47 21.40 2.02
N SER A 241 31.69 21.15 3.07
CA SER A 241 31.30 22.13 4.10
C SER A 241 31.97 21.80 5.43
#